data_AF-H4F2B3-F1
#
_entry.id   AF-H4F2B3-F1
#
_cell.length_a   1.000
_cell.length_b   1.000
_cell.length_c   1.000
_cell.angle_alpha   90.00
_cell.angle_beta   90.00
_cell.angle_gamma   90.00
#
_symmetry.space_group_name_H-M   'P 1'
#
loop_
_entity.id
_entity.type
_entity.pdbx_description
1 polymer ?
#
loop_
_entity_poly.entity_id
_entity_poly.type
_entity_poly.pdbx_seq_one_letter_code
_entity_poly.pdbx_strand_id
1 'polypeptide(L)'
;MNKGRKRIALLPPPTKLTYSAHTRNGFLRGLRDFGAEEVPLHINIDASLGDIRNAIEQLMRANDAPDGLITASGSAAIAANAGIEAAGKHVGRELDLVSKTRHTDPEL
;
A
#
# COMPACT_ATOMS: atom_id res chain seq x y z
N MET A 1 9.81 -14.40 8.15
CA MET A 1 10.94 -14.21 7.20
C MET A 1 10.78 -12.86 6.53
N ASN A 2 11.79 -11.99 6.65
CA ASN A 2 11.82 -10.68 6.02
C ASN A 2 12.05 -10.88 4.51
N LYS A 3 11.10 -10.54 3.64
CA LYS A 3 11.19 -10.80 2.18
C LYS A 3 12.20 -9.90 1.44
N GLY A 4 12.99 -9.10 2.18
CA GLY A 4 14.07 -8.27 1.62
C GLY A 4 13.58 -7.06 0.82
N ARG A 5 12.29 -6.70 0.93
CA ARG A 5 11.69 -5.55 0.26
C ARG A 5 12.22 -4.25 0.87
N LYS A 6 12.72 -3.33 0.05
CA LYS A 6 13.41 -2.10 0.49
C LYS A 6 12.74 -0.81 0.05
N ARG A 7 11.76 -0.86 -0.85
CA ARG A 7 11.09 0.31 -1.43
C ARG A 7 9.59 0.17 -1.25
N ILE A 8 9.04 0.85 -0.26
CA ILE A 8 7.68 0.61 0.19
C ILE A 8 6.82 1.83 -0.10
N ALA A 9 5.69 1.62 -0.76
CA ALA A 9 4.66 2.64 -0.93
C ALA A 9 3.55 2.46 0.11
N LEU A 10 2.99 3.57 0.58
CA LEU A 10 1.81 3.60 1.43
C LEU A 10 0.66 4.23 0.64
N LEU A 11 -0.49 3.54 0.59
CA LEU A 11 -1.77 4.12 0.23
C LEU A 11 -2.48 4.54 1.52
N PRO A 12 -2.32 5.79 1.98
CA PRO A 12 -2.75 6.21 3.29
C PRO A 12 -4.27 6.37 3.38
N PRO A 13 -4.85 6.28 4.59
CA PRO A 13 -6.15 6.87 4.86
C PRO A 13 -6.11 8.41 4.72
N PRO A 14 -7.24 9.07 4.45
CA PRO A 14 -7.32 10.53 4.46
C PRO A 14 -6.92 11.11 5.82
N THR A 15 -6.23 12.25 5.80
CA THR A 15 -5.65 12.92 6.98
C THR A 15 -6.69 13.42 8.01
N LYS A 16 -7.97 13.48 7.62
CA LYS A 16 -9.09 13.87 8.49
C LYS A 16 -9.50 12.79 9.51
N LEU A 17 -8.95 11.58 9.41
CA LEU A 17 -9.26 10.47 10.32
C LEU A 17 -8.19 10.34 11.41
N THR A 18 -8.63 10.15 12.67
CA THR A 18 -7.75 10.04 13.85
C THR A 18 -6.71 8.93 13.73
N TYR A 19 -6.99 7.87 12.97
CA TYR A 19 -6.04 6.77 12.75
C TYR A 19 -4.98 7.03 11.65
N SER A 20 -5.11 8.10 10.88
CA SER A 20 -4.19 8.42 9.78
C SER A 20 -2.77 8.72 10.26
N ALA A 21 -2.66 9.47 11.36
CA ALA A 21 -1.39 9.76 12.02
C ALA A 21 -0.73 8.48 12.55
N HIS A 22 -1.49 7.54 13.09
CA HIS A 22 -0.97 6.26 13.56
C HIS A 22 -0.47 5.38 12.41
N THR A 23 -1.22 5.30 11.30
CA THR A 23 -0.78 4.57 10.10
C THR A 23 0.51 5.17 9.54
N ARG A 24 0.60 6.50 9.44
CA ARG A 24 1.81 7.19 8.94
C ARG A 24 3.00 6.99 9.89
N ASN A 25 2.81 7.15 11.19
CA ASN A 25 3.89 6.98 12.18
C ASN A 25 4.38 5.54 12.25
N GLY A 26 3.47 4.55 12.19
CA GLY A 26 3.81 3.14 12.13
C GLY A 26 4.60 2.80 10.85
N PHE A 27 4.18 3.33 9.71
CA PHE A 27 4.88 3.18 8.44
C PHE A 27 6.30 3.74 8.49
N LEU A 28 6.48 5.00 8.89
CA LEU A 28 7.79 5.63 8.99
C LEU A 28 8.71 4.93 10.00
N ARG A 29 8.15 4.42 11.10
CA ARG A 29 8.88 3.58 12.06
C ARG A 29 9.36 2.28 11.40
N GLY A 30 8.46 1.57 10.73
CA GLY A 30 8.82 0.33 10.02
C GLY A 30 9.91 0.54 8.97
N LEU A 31 9.84 1.61 8.18
CA LEU A 31 10.91 1.94 7.22
C LEU A 31 12.28 2.06 7.90
N ARG A 32 12.36 2.81 9.00
CA ARG A 32 13.62 2.97 9.75
C ARG A 32 14.12 1.67 10.36
N ASP A 33 13.22 0.92 11.01
CA ASP A 33 13.58 -0.29 11.75
C ASP A 33 14.10 -1.41 10.81
N PHE A 34 13.68 -1.40 9.53
CA PHE A 34 14.08 -2.40 8.54
C PHE A 34 15.02 -1.86 7.44
N GLY A 35 15.46 -0.60 7.52
CA GLY A 35 16.35 0.02 6.53
C GLY A 35 15.73 0.10 5.13
N ALA A 36 14.43 0.40 5.05
CA ALA A 36 13.68 0.57 3.82
C ALA A 36 13.37 2.06 3.56
N GLU A 37 13.04 2.36 2.31
CA GLU A 37 12.78 3.71 1.81
C GLU A 37 11.32 3.84 1.35
N GLU A 38 10.77 5.05 1.47
CA GLU A 38 9.42 5.37 0.99
C GLU A 38 9.46 5.64 -0.52
N VAL A 39 8.58 4.97 -1.28
CA VAL A 39 8.23 5.39 -2.63
C VAL A 39 6.97 6.26 -2.55
N PRO A 40 7.03 7.54 -2.94
CA PRO A 40 5.88 8.44 -2.83
C PRO A 40 4.67 7.98 -3.63
N LEU A 41 3.50 8.00 -3.00
CA LEU A 41 2.20 7.82 -3.63
C LEU A 41 1.27 8.97 -3.20
N HIS A 42 0.89 9.82 -4.15
CA HIS A 42 0.18 11.08 -3.89
C HIS A 42 -1.35 10.93 -3.96
N ILE A 43 -1.88 9.77 -3.57
CA ILE A 43 -3.32 9.51 -3.45
C ILE A 43 -3.62 8.85 -2.11
N ASN A 44 -4.89 8.78 -1.73
CA ASN A 44 -5.34 8.10 -0.51
C ASN A 44 -6.55 7.21 -0.82
N ILE A 45 -7.03 6.47 0.18
CA ILE A 45 -8.14 5.51 0.02
C ILE A 45 -9.52 6.15 -0.27
N ASP A 46 -9.68 7.47 -0.19
CA ASP A 46 -10.93 8.15 -0.57
C ASP A 46 -11.03 8.39 -2.10
N ALA A 47 -9.93 8.21 -2.83
CA ALA A 47 -9.95 8.26 -4.29
C ALA A 47 -10.86 7.16 -4.86
N SER A 48 -11.39 7.36 -6.06
CA SER A 48 -12.20 6.33 -6.71
C SER A 48 -11.37 5.07 -6.93
N LEU A 49 -12.01 3.89 -6.95
CA LEU A 49 -11.29 2.63 -7.22
C LEU A 49 -10.59 2.66 -8.60
N GLY A 50 -11.15 3.37 -9.57
CA GLY A 50 -10.51 3.59 -10.88
C GLY A 50 -9.25 4.44 -10.77
N ASP A 51 -9.28 5.52 -9.99
CA ASP A 51 -8.11 6.38 -9.77
C ASP A 51 -7.01 5.64 -8.99
N ILE A 52 -7.38 4.85 -7.98
CA ILE A 52 -6.44 3.99 -7.24
C ILE A 52 -5.78 3.00 -8.20
N ARG A 53 -6.57 2.29 -9.02
CA ARG A 53 -6.04 1.35 -10.02
C ARG A 53 -5.06 2.04 -10.97
N ASN A 54 -5.44 3.19 -11.53
CA ASN A 54 -4.61 3.93 -12.50
C ASN A 54 -3.32 4.46 -11.87
N ALA A 55 -3.38 5.03 -10.67
CA ALA A 55 -2.21 5.53 -9.96
C ALA A 55 -1.23 4.39 -9.61
N ILE A 56 -1.76 3.24 -9.17
CA ILE A 56 -0.93 2.07 -8.88
C ILE A 56 -0.31 1.50 -10.16
N GLU A 57 -1.05 1.42 -11.27
CA GLU A 57 -0.49 1.00 -12.55
C GLU A 57 0.69 1.90 -12.96
N GLN A 58 0.52 3.22 -12.90
CA GLN A 58 1.58 4.18 -13.22
C GLN A 58 2.78 4.03 -12.29
N LEU A 59 2.56 3.94 -10.98
CA LEU A 59 3.60 3.73 -9.98
C LEU A 59 4.40 2.45 -10.26
N MET A 60 3.71 1.37 -10.61
CA MET A 60 4.33 0.07 -10.87
C MET A 60 5.08 0.02 -12.20
N ARG A 61 4.83 0.93 -13.15
CA ARG A 61 5.59 1.06 -14.39
C ARG A 61 6.88 1.89 -14.24
N ALA A 62 7.04 2.62 -13.15
CA ALA A 62 8.24 3.43 -12.90
C ALA A 62 9.50 2.56 -12.68
N ASN A 63 10.67 3.09 -13.05
CA ASN A 63 11.96 2.41 -12.85
C ASN A 63 12.25 2.15 -11.36
N ASP A 64 11.81 3.06 -10.52
CA ASP A 64 11.92 3.04 -9.07
C ASP A 64 10.68 2.47 -8.36
N ALA A 65 9.83 1.72 -9.08
CA ALA A 65 8.61 1.12 -8.55
C ALA A 65 8.82 0.40 -7.21
N PRO A 66 7.84 0.48 -6.29
CA PRO A 66 7.95 -0.17 -4.99
C PRO A 66 7.98 -1.69 -5.13
N ASP A 67 8.65 -2.33 -4.18
CA ASP A 67 8.65 -3.77 -3.99
C ASP A 67 7.78 -4.20 -2.78
N GLY A 68 7.12 -3.25 -2.12
CA GLY A 68 6.04 -3.46 -1.17
C GLY A 68 4.99 -2.36 -1.21
N LEU A 69 3.72 -2.72 -1.02
CA LEU A 69 2.59 -1.79 -0.94
C LEU A 69 1.77 -2.03 0.34
N ILE A 70 1.51 -0.98 1.10
CA ILE A 70 0.70 -1.03 2.32
C ILE A 70 -0.58 -0.22 2.11
N THR A 71 -1.74 -0.78 2.46
CA THR A 71 -3.03 -0.09 2.46
C THR A 71 -3.83 -0.40 3.73
N ALA A 72 -4.68 0.53 4.16
CA ALA A 72 -5.57 0.35 5.31
C ALA A 72 -7.02 0.00 4.91
N SER A 73 -7.26 -0.33 3.64
CA SER A 73 -8.61 -0.61 3.10
C SER A 73 -8.61 -1.82 2.17
N GLY A 74 -9.53 -2.75 2.43
CA GLY A 74 -9.71 -3.95 1.59
C GLY A 74 -10.20 -3.64 0.18
N SER A 75 -11.10 -2.68 0.00
CA SER A 75 -11.56 -2.27 -1.34
C SER A 75 -10.44 -1.59 -2.13
N ALA A 76 -9.63 -0.77 -1.47
CA ALA A 76 -8.44 -0.16 -2.06
C ALA A 76 -7.37 -1.22 -2.42
N ALA A 77 -7.25 -2.28 -1.62
CA ALA A 77 -6.35 -3.39 -1.92
C ALA A 77 -6.74 -4.12 -3.22
N ILE A 78 -8.03 -4.32 -3.47
CA ILE A 78 -8.53 -4.93 -4.72
C ILE A 78 -8.17 -4.05 -5.92
N ALA A 79 -8.45 -2.75 -5.84
CA ALA A 79 -8.10 -1.80 -6.90
C ALA A 79 -6.59 -1.72 -7.14
N ALA A 80 -5.80 -1.73 -6.06
CA ALA A 80 -4.34 -1.74 -6.15
C ALA A 80 -3.82 -3.02 -6.83
N ASN A 81 -4.37 -4.20 -6.50
CA ASN A 81 -4.00 -5.44 -7.17
C ASN A 81 -4.29 -5.38 -8.68
N ALA A 82 -5.45 -4.84 -9.08
CA ALA A 82 -5.77 -4.66 -10.49
C ALA A 82 -4.80 -3.68 -11.21
N GLY A 83 -4.32 -2.64 -10.54
CA GLY A 83 -3.29 -1.74 -11.07
C GLY A 83 -1.91 -2.42 -11.21
N ILE A 84 -1.54 -3.25 -10.23
CA ILE A 84 -0.31 -4.07 -10.26
C ILE A 84 -0.32 -5.02 -11.48
N GLU A 85 -1.42 -5.75 -11.66
CA GLU A 85 -1.59 -6.69 -12.78
C GLU A 85 -1.61 -5.96 -14.13
N ALA A 86 -2.23 -4.80 -14.22
CA ALA A 86 -2.23 -3.98 -15.43
C ALA A 86 -0.82 -3.50 -15.83
N ALA A 87 0.09 -3.36 -14.86
CA ALA A 87 1.51 -3.09 -15.10
C ALA A 87 2.34 -4.36 -15.44
N GLY A 88 1.69 -5.53 -15.55
CA GLY A 88 2.34 -6.81 -15.83
C GLY A 88 3.09 -7.41 -14.63
N LYS A 89 2.81 -6.93 -13.41
CA LYS A 89 3.43 -7.40 -12.17
C LYS A 89 2.44 -8.20 -11.34
N HIS A 90 2.95 -9.01 -10.40
CA HIS A 90 2.15 -9.89 -9.57
C HIS A 90 2.54 -9.79 -8.10
N VAL A 91 1.53 -9.78 -7.23
CA VAL A 91 1.70 -9.87 -5.79
C VAL A 91 2.32 -11.23 -5.41
N GLY A 92 3.28 -11.22 -4.49
CA GLY A 92 4.05 -12.39 -4.05
C GLY A 92 5.25 -12.71 -4.94
N ARG A 93 5.36 -12.09 -6.12
CA ARG A 93 6.52 -12.21 -7.03
C ARG A 93 7.31 -10.91 -7.06
N GLU A 94 6.81 -9.91 -7.78
CA GLU A 94 7.51 -8.64 -7.97
C GLU A 94 7.36 -7.71 -6.76
N LEU A 95 6.23 -7.77 -6.05
CA LEU A 95 6.01 -7.04 -4.80
C LEU A 95 5.13 -7.81 -3.82
N ASP A 96 5.09 -7.36 -2.56
CA ASP A 96 4.13 -7.82 -1.56
C ASP A 96 3.08 -6.72 -1.28
N LEU A 97 1.80 -7.11 -1.19
CA LEU A 97 0.69 -6.23 -0.84
C LEU A 97 0.15 -6.60 0.55
N VAL A 98 0.21 -5.64 1.47
CA VAL A 98 -0.32 -5.81 2.83
C VAL A 98 -1.51 -4.87 3.01
N SER A 99 -2.65 -5.44 3.39
CA SER A 99 -3.85 -4.69 3.75
C SER A 99 -4.20 -4.92 5.20
N LYS A 100 -4.52 -3.85 5.95
CA LYS A 100 -5.18 -4.01 7.25
C LYS A 100 -6.62 -4.46 7.01
N THR A 101 -6.95 -5.69 7.37
CA THR A 101 -8.34 -6.15 7.49
C THR A 101 -8.93 -5.63 8.79
N ARG A 102 -10.22 -5.27 8.80
CA ARG A 102 -10.93 -5.16 10.08
C ARG A 102 -10.95 -6.55 10.68
N HIS A 103 -10.38 -6.70 11.87
CA HIS A 103 -10.77 -7.79 12.75
C HIS A 103 -12.17 -7.44 13.24
N THR A 104 -13.20 -8.01 12.61
CA THR A 104 -14.46 -8.22 13.31
C THR A 104 -14.20 -9.38 14.24
N ASP A 105 -14.04 -9.11 15.54
CA ASP A 105 -14.33 -10.13 16.54
C ASP A 105 -15.74 -10.66 16.22
N PRO A 106 -15.94 -11.99 16.11
CA PRO A 106 -17.29 -12.52 16.19
C PRO A 106 -17.81 -12.16 17.58
N GLU A 107 -18.71 -11.18 17.67
CA GLU A 107 -19.55 -11.04 18.84
C GLU A 107 -20.39 -12.31 18.96
N LEU A 108 -20.08 -13.10 20.00
CA LEU A 108 -20.86 -14.14 20.70
C LEU A 108 -21.77 -15.06 19.87
#